data_AF-A0A838FKY9-F1
#
_entry.id   AF-A0A838FKY9-F1
#
_cell.length_a   1.000
_cell.length_b   1.000
_cell.length_c   1.000
_cell.angle_alpha   90.00
_cell.angle_beta   90.00
_cell.angle_gamma   90.00
#
_symmetry.space_group_name_H-M   'P 1'
#
loop_
_entity.id
_entity.type
_entity.pdbx_description
1 polymer ?
#
loop_
_entity_poly.entity_id
_entity_poly.type
_entity_poly.pdbx_seq_one_letter_code
_entity_poly.pdbx_strand_id
1 'polypeptide(L)'
;MRRVYLPIVALLAVLVTGLVGLYLYDGSRADTVAEGVSVAGVDVGGMSAERARVMIQGQVAAPLEEPIRISAPGRDHVLTAKRARLRTDVDGSAAAALAASREGFFVTRAVRDLTGSRANVDLRARVSYSKRAVAKVVRGVERDVNRPARDATVEPSGAGLNRVRAQTGRRLHTEALARRLRSAIRRPDVRTVRARADVLKPSVLTGELEKRYPHYIT
;
A
#
# COMPACT_ATOMS: atom_id res chain seq x y z
N MET A 1 -25.32 -62.59 20.31
CA MET A 1 -24.56 -61.64 19.46
C MET A 1 -25.32 -60.34 19.11
N ARG A 2 -26.66 -60.34 18.92
CA ARG A 2 -27.45 -59.12 18.59
C ARG A 2 -27.40 -57.96 19.60
N ARG A 3 -27.17 -58.21 20.89
CA ARG A 3 -27.23 -57.18 21.96
C ARG A 3 -26.07 -56.15 21.92
N VAL A 4 -24.94 -56.47 21.29
CA VAL A 4 -23.76 -55.57 21.21
C VAL A 4 -23.87 -54.58 20.04
N TYR A 5 -24.65 -54.91 19.01
CA TYR A 5 -24.83 -54.02 17.85
C TYR A 5 -25.77 -52.85 18.13
N LEU A 6 -26.76 -53.03 19.01
CA LEU A 6 -27.71 -51.96 19.38
C LEU A 6 -27.04 -50.69 19.93
N PRO A 7 -26.10 -50.75 20.89
CA PRO A 7 -25.40 -49.56 21.37
C PRO A 7 -24.48 -48.94 20.31
N ILE A 8 -23.88 -49.76 19.43
CA ILE A 8 -23.01 -49.28 18.34
C ILE A 8 -23.83 -48.54 17.28
N VAL A 9 -25.00 -49.08 16.92
CA VAL A 9 -25.93 -48.45 15.97
C VAL A 9 -26.50 -47.17 16.56
N ALA A 10 -26.84 -47.15 17.86
CA ALA A 10 -27.28 -45.94 18.55
C ALA A 10 -26.19 -44.85 18.58
N LEU A 11 -24.94 -45.22 18.87
CA LEU A 11 -23.80 -44.31 18.83
C LEU A 11 -23.58 -43.74 17.42
N LEU A 12 -23.61 -44.59 16.39
CA LEU A 12 -23.49 -44.18 14.99
C LEU A 12 -24.64 -43.26 14.57
N ALA A 13 -25.87 -43.54 14.99
CA ALA A 13 -27.01 -42.69 14.69
C ALA A 13 -26.84 -41.29 15.32
N VAL A 14 -26.44 -41.21 16.59
CA VAL A 14 -26.12 -39.93 17.25
C VAL A 14 -25.00 -39.20 16.53
N LEU A 15 -23.95 -39.90 16.10
CA LEU A 15 -22.83 -39.32 15.37
C LEU A 15 -23.27 -38.75 14.01
N VAL A 16 -24.08 -39.50 13.26
CA VAL A 16 -24.63 -39.06 11.96
C VAL A 16 -25.58 -37.88 12.15
N THR A 17 -26.48 -37.91 13.14
CA THR A 17 -27.38 -36.79 13.44
C THR A 17 -26.60 -35.55 13.87
N GLY A 18 -25.54 -35.70 14.67
CA GLY A 18 -24.63 -34.62 15.03
C GLY A 18 -23.92 -34.02 13.82
N LEU A 19 -23.41 -34.86 12.91
CA LEU A 19 -22.78 -34.42 11.66
C LEU A 19 -23.76 -33.71 10.71
N VAL A 20 -25.00 -34.22 10.60
CA VAL A 20 -26.08 -33.57 9.83
C VAL A 20 -26.47 -32.24 10.46
N GLY A 21 -26.56 -32.15 11.79
CA GLY A 21 -26.83 -30.90 12.50
C GLY A 21 -25.73 -29.86 12.31
N LEU A 22 -24.45 -30.28 12.38
CA LEU A 22 -23.28 -29.45 12.08
C LEU A 22 -23.29 -28.97 10.61
N TYR A 23 -23.65 -29.84 9.67
CA TYR A 23 -23.76 -29.50 8.26
C TYR A 23 -24.89 -28.48 7.99
N LEU A 24 -26.07 -28.67 8.59
CA LEU A 24 -27.19 -27.74 8.46
C LEU A 24 -26.88 -26.39 9.13
N TYR A 25 -26.16 -26.40 10.26
CA TYR A 25 -25.70 -25.20 10.95
C TYR A 25 -24.69 -24.41 10.09
N ASP A 26 -23.67 -25.08 9.53
CA ASP A 26 -22.69 -24.48 8.60
C ASP A 26 -23.39 -23.93 7.34
N GLY A 27 -24.38 -24.65 6.82
CA GLY A 27 -25.23 -24.22 5.70
C GLY A 27 -26.07 -22.97 5.99
N SER A 28 -26.60 -22.85 7.22
CA SER A 28 -27.38 -21.67 7.64
C SER A 28 -26.56 -20.38 7.75
N ARG A 29 -25.22 -20.51 7.88
CA ARG A 29 -24.26 -19.41 7.96
C ARG A 29 -23.44 -19.22 6.68
N ALA A 30 -23.85 -19.83 5.57
CA ALA A 30 -23.07 -19.80 4.33
C ALA A 30 -22.67 -18.38 3.89
N ASP A 31 -23.51 -17.38 4.10
CA ASP A 31 -23.24 -16.00 3.67
C ASP A 31 -22.54 -15.11 4.73
N THR A 32 -22.03 -15.72 5.81
CA THR A 32 -21.36 -15.02 6.91
C THR A 32 -19.86 -15.31 6.91
N VAL A 33 -19.06 -14.26 7.07
CA VAL A 33 -17.60 -14.36 7.20
C VAL A 33 -17.27 -14.87 8.60
N ALA A 34 -16.33 -15.83 8.71
CA ALA A 34 -15.91 -16.38 10.00
C ALA A 34 -15.30 -15.30 10.91
N GLU A 35 -15.45 -15.47 12.22
CA GLU A 35 -14.89 -14.53 13.19
C GLU A 35 -13.35 -14.47 13.14
N GLY A 36 -12.81 -13.26 13.30
CA GLY A 36 -11.36 -13.03 13.24
C GLY A 36 -10.77 -12.99 11.82
N VAL A 37 -11.61 -12.82 10.79
CA VAL A 37 -11.16 -12.47 9.44
C VAL A 37 -11.20 -10.96 9.26
N SER A 38 -10.09 -10.39 8.82
CA SER A 38 -9.96 -8.98 8.47
C SER A 38 -9.51 -8.80 7.03
N VAL A 39 -9.82 -7.63 6.45
CA VAL A 39 -9.38 -7.22 5.13
C VAL A 39 -8.65 -5.88 5.24
N ALA A 40 -7.35 -5.89 4.94
CA ALA A 40 -6.45 -4.74 5.07
C ALA A 40 -6.53 -4.09 6.47
N GLY A 41 -6.61 -4.93 7.51
CA GLY A 41 -6.74 -4.50 8.90
C GLY A 41 -8.16 -4.11 9.35
N VAL A 42 -9.17 -4.15 8.46
CA VAL A 42 -10.58 -3.91 8.81
C VAL A 42 -11.24 -5.24 9.16
N ASP A 43 -11.74 -5.36 10.39
CA ASP A 43 -12.46 -6.56 10.85
C ASP A 43 -13.79 -6.71 10.12
N VAL A 44 -13.96 -7.84 9.43
CA VAL A 44 -15.18 -8.22 8.72
C VAL A 44 -15.76 -9.53 9.24
N GLY A 45 -15.17 -10.10 10.30
CA GLY A 45 -15.63 -11.34 10.90
C GLY A 45 -17.03 -11.21 11.48
N GLY A 46 -17.83 -12.27 11.36
CA GLY A 46 -19.23 -12.31 11.80
C GLY A 46 -20.19 -11.49 10.93
N MET A 47 -19.70 -10.79 9.89
CA MET A 47 -20.53 -10.00 8.99
C MET A 47 -21.02 -10.84 7.82
N SER A 48 -22.19 -10.49 7.28
CA SER A 48 -22.63 -11.01 5.98
C SER A 48 -21.74 -10.46 4.86
N ALA A 49 -21.67 -11.17 3.73
CA ALA A 49 -20.92 -10.70 2.56
C ALA A 49 -21.29 -9.26 2.14
N GLU A 50 -22.59 -8.92 2.17
CA GLU A 50 -23.06 -7.57 1.86
C GLU A 50 -22.58 -6.52 2.86
N ARG A 51 -22.64 -6.80 4.17
CA ARG A 51 -22.14 -5.88 5.20
C ARG A 51 -20.63 -5.73 5.12
N ALA A 52 -19.91 -6.83 4.85
CA ALA A 52 -18.47 -6.81 4.63
C ALA A 52 -18.10 -5.93 3.42
N ARG A 53 -18.85 -5.98 2.31
CA ARG A 53 -18.64 -5.08 1.16
C ARG A 53 -18.78 -3.62 1.54
N VAL A 54 -19.85 -3.25 2.26
CA VAL A 54 -20.08 -1.86 2.70
C VAL A 54 -18.93 -1.40 3.61
N MET A 55 -18.50 -2.25 4.54
CA MET A 55 -17.38 -1.94 5.44
C MET A 55 -16.05 -1.78 4.70
N ILE A 56 -15.74 -2.67 3.76
CA ILE A 56 -14.53 -2.58 2.94
C ILE A 56 -14.59 -1.32 2.05
N GLN A 57 -15.74 -1.01 1.47
CA GLN A 57 -15.92 0.22 0.69
C GLN A 57 -15.63 1.47 1.54
N GLY A 58 -16.21 1.55 2.73
CA GLY A 58 -16.08 2.72 3.61
C GLY A 58 -14.69 2.86 4.25
N GLN A 59 -14.10 1.77 4.72
CA GLN A 59 -12.88 1.81 5.54
C GLN A 59 -11.60 1.45 4.78
N VAL A 60 -11.71 0.80 3.62
CA VAL A 60 -10.55 0.47 2.78
C VAL A 60 -10.55 1.30 1.51
N ALA A 61 -11.65 1.26 0.73
CA ALA A 61 -11.68 1.95 -0.56
C ALA A 61 -11.68 3.48 -0.40
N ALA A 62 -12.52 4.04 0.47
CA ALA A 62 -12.58 5.49 0.64
C ALA A 62 -11.25 6.12 1.11
N PRO A 63 -10.53 5.58 2.11
CA PRO A 63 -9.21 6.11 2.46
C PRO A 63 -8.19 5.93 1.33
N LEU A 64 -8.30 4.89 0.50
CA LEU A 64 -7.45 4.69 -0.69
C LEU A 64 -7.69 5.72 -1.79
N GLU A 65 -8.87 6.32 -1.85
CA GLU A 65 -9.19 7.39 -2.81
C GLU A 65 -8.51 8.73 -2.46
N GLU A 66 -8.13 8.90 -1.19
CA GLU A 66 -7.46 10.11 -0.75
C GLU A 66 -6.14 10.37 -1.50
N PRO A 67 -5.84 11.64 -1.83
CA PRO A 67 -4.63 11.99 -2.54
C PRO A 67 -3.37 11.73 -1.71
N ILE A 68 -2.35 11.15 -2.34
CA ILE A 68 -1.03 11.00 -1.74
C ILE A 68 -0.23 12.29 -1.96
N ARG A 69 0.14 12.97 -0.87
CA ARG A 69 1.01 14.15 -0.89
C ARG A 69 2.47 13.71 -0.96
N ILE A 70 3.20 14.26 -1.92
CA ILE A 70 4.62 14.05 -2.11
C ILE A 70 5.33 15.33 -1.67
N SER A 71 5.99 15.27 -0.51
CA SER A 71 6.76 16.40 -0.04
C SER A 71 8.15 16.38 -0.65
N ALA A 72 8.45 17.38 -1.48
CA ALA A 72 9.71 17.51 -2.19
C ALA A 72 10.38 18.86 -1.89
N PRO A 73 11.71 18.97 -2.04
CA PRO A 73 12.39 20.24 -1.83
C PRO A 73 11.85 21.34 -2.76
N GLY A 74 11.30 22.40 -2.17
CA GLY A 74 10.78 23.58 -2.89
C GLY A 74 9.26 23.60 -3.04
N ARG A 75 8.64 22.49 -3.49
CA ARG A 75 7.17 22.40 -3.60
C ARG A 75 6.65 21.00 -3.33
N ASP A 76 5.41 20.93 -2.86
CA ASP A 76 4.69 19.68 -2.75
C ASP A 76 4.04 19.28 -4.08
N HIS A 77 3.92 17.97 -4.30
CA HIS A 77 3.20 17.38 -5.42
C HIS A 77 2.10 16.45 -4.91
N VAL A 78 1.10 16.18 -5.75
CA VAL A 78 -0.03 15.35 -5.36
C VAL A 78 -0.31 14.27 -6.41
N LEU A 79 -0.37 13.03 -5.96
CA LEU A 79 -0.85 11.89 -6.72
C LEU A 79 -2.27 11.54 -6.28
N THR A 80 -3.27 11.86 -7.10
CA THR A 80 -4.66 11.49 -6.85
C THR A 80 -4.95 10.07 -7.32
N ALA A 81 -5.93 9.41 -6.72
CA ALA A 81 -6.41 8.08 -7.13
C ALA A 81 -6.78 8.05 -8.63
N LYS A 82 -7.47 9.09 -9.12
CA LYS A 82 -7.82 9.25 -10.55
C LYS A 82 -6.59 9.28 -11.45
N ARG A 83 -5.54 10.02 -11.07
CA ARG A 83 -4.28 10.06 -11.84
C ARG A 83 -3.56 8.71 -11.78
N ALA A 84 -3.54 8.06 -10.61
CA ALA A 84 -2.99 6.72 -10.43
C ALA A 84 -3.79 5.63 -11.16
N ARG A 85 -5.02 5.94 -11.63
CA ARG A 85 -6.01 4.97 -12.11
C ARG A 85 -6.21 3.85 -11.09
N LEU A 86 -6.32 4.25 -9.82
CA LEU A 86 -6.54 3.34 -8.72
C LEU A 86 -7.93 2.72 -8.85
N ARG A 87 -8.01 1.41 -8.72
CA ARG A 87 -9.28 0.68 -8.59
C ARG A 87 -9.14 -0.34 -7.47
N THR A 88 -10.09 -0.29 -6.55
CA THR A 88 -10.23 -1.25 -5.45
C THR A 88 -11.30 -2.26 -5.85
N ASP A 89 -10.94 -3.53 -5.88
CA ASP A 89 -11.88 -4.64 -6.13
C ASP A 89 -12.51 -5.04 -4.80
N VAL A 90 -13.57 -4.31 -4.42
CA VAL A 90 -14.29 -4.51 -3.16
C VAL A 90 -15.05 -5.83 -3.17
N ASP A 91 -15.75 -6.13 -4.26
CA ASP A 91 -16.49 -7.38 -4.41
C ASP A 91 -15.59 -8.59 -4.34
N GLY A 92 -14.44 -8.55 -5.02
CA GLY A 92 -13.43 -9.57 -4.92
C GLY A 92 -12.82 -9.66 -3.53
N SER A 93 -12.58 -8.55 -2.84
CA SER A 93 -12.02 -8.59 -1.49
C SER A 93 -13.00 -9.22 -0.49
N ALA A 94 -14.30 -8.92 -0.59
CA ALA A 94 -15.35 -9.55 0.21
C ALA A 94 -15.51 -11.04 -0.14
N ALA A 95 -15.50 -11.40 -1.43
CA ALA A 95 -15.57 -12.79 -1.87
C ALA A 95 -14.34 -13.59 -1.41
N ALA A 96 -13.16 -12.98 -1.38
CA ALA A 96 -11.95 -13.61 -0.85
C ALA A 96 -12.03 -13.82 0.66
N ALA A 97 -12.62 -12.88 1.41
CA ALA A 97 -12.89 -13.05 2.85
C ALA A 97 -13.84 -14.22 3.11
N LEU A 98 -14.90 -14.33 2.31
CA LEU A 98 -15.84 -15.45 2.38
C LEU A 98 -15.21 -16.79 1.94
N ALA A 99 -14.31 -16.77 0.96
CA ALA A 99 -13.60 -17.97 0.55
C ALA A 99 -12.59 -18.42 1.61
N ALA A 100 -11.84 -17.49 2.21
CA ALA A 100 -10.89 -17.76 3.28
C ALA A 100 -11.57 -18.29 4.55
N SER A 101 -12.79 -17.81 4.85
CA SER A 101 -13.58 -18.39 5.96
C SER A 101 -14.00 -19.84 5.70
N ARG A 102 -14.00 -20.27 4.44
CA ARG A 102 -14.40 -21.62 4.00
C ARG A 102 -13.20 -22.54 3.74
N GLU A 103 -11.96 -22.10 3.95
CA GLU A 103 -10.76 -22.93 3.81
C GLU A 103 -10.63 -23.88 5.04
N GLY A 104 -10.84 -25.19 4.84
CA GLY A 104 -10.76 -26.23 5.88
C GLY A 104 -11.94 -27.21 5.91
N PHE A 105 -11.83 -28.31 6.68
CA PHE A 105 -12.92 -29.30 6.86
C PHE A 105 -14.05 -28.73 7.75
N PHE A 106 -15.32 -28.94 7.37
CA PHE A 106 -16.51 -28.39 8.04
C PHE A 106 -16.58 -28.70 9.55
N VAL A 107 -16.10 -29.87 9.99
CA VAL A 107 -16.06 -30.26 11.42
C VAL A 107 -15.11 -29.37 12.23
N THR A 108 -13.94 -29.03 11.67
CA THR A 108 -12.98 -28.15 12.35
C THR A 108 -13.43 -26.69 12.39
N ARG A 109 -14.27 -26.27 11.44
CA ARG A 109 -14.90 -24.94 11.44
C ARG A 109 -15.97 -24.83 12.51
N ALA A 110 -16.88 -25.81 12.57
CA ALA A 110 -17.96 -25.77 13.55
C ALA A 110 -17.47 -25.92 15.00
N VAL A 111 -16.44 -26.75 15.26
CA VAL A 111 -15.79 -26.80 16.58
C VAL A 111 -15.14 -25.44 16.92
N ARG A 112 -14.48 -24.79 15.95
CA ARG A 112 -13.85 -23.48 16.12
C ARG A 112 -14.85 -22.37 16.44
N ASP A 113 -15.99 -22.35 15.76
CA ASP A 113 -17.08 -21.40 16.00
C ASP A 113 -17.73 -21.64 17.38
N LEU A 114 -17.87 -22.90 17.79
CA LEU A 114 -18.42 -23.27 19.09
C LEU A 114 -17.46 -23.00 20.26
N THR A 115 -16.14 -23.06 20.03
CA THR A 115 -15.10 -22.74 21.03
C THR A 115 -14.67 -21.27 21.01
N GLY A 116 -15.24 -20.44 20.12
CA GLY A 116 -14.90 -19.01 19.99
C GLY A 116 -13.47 -18.75 19.48
N SER A 117 -12.87 -19.72 18.81
CA SER A 117 -11.48 -19.65 18.34
C SER A 117 -11.38 -18.84 17.05
N ARG A 118 -10.66 -17.72 17.05
CA ARG A 118 -10.59 -16.79 15.91
C ARG A 118 -9.73 -17.32 14.77
N ALA A 119 -10.15 -17.08 13.52
CA ALA A 119 -9.37 -17.44 12.33
C ALA A 119 -8.04 -16.66 12.24
N ASN A 120 -7.97 -15.45 12.81
CA ASN A 120 -6.80 -14.55 12.79
C ASN A 120 -6.18 -14.40 11.38
N VAL A 121 -7.01 -14.20 10.36
CA VAL A 121 -6.57 -14.06 8.96
C VAL A 121 -6.76 -12.61 8.52
N ASP A 122 -5.68 -11.92 8.18
CA ASP A 122 -5.72 -10.60 7.54
C ASP A 122 -5.45 -10.72 6.04
N LEU A 123 -6.49 -10.53 5.25
CA LEU A 123 -6.42 -10.56 3.79
C LEU A 123 -6.03 -9.20 3.23
N ARG A 124 -5.12 -9.21 2.26
CA ARG A 124 -4.76 -7.97 1.54
C ARG A 124 -5.91 -7.55 0.62
N ALA A 125 -6.31 -6.28 0.71
CA ALA A 125 -7.27 -5.71 -0.23
C ALA A 125 -6.74 -5.79 -1.68
N ARG A 126 -7.63 -6.18 -2.60
CA ARG A 126 -7.30 -6.26 -4.03
C ARG A 126 -7.32 -4.88 -4.66
N VAL A 127 -6.13 -4.35 -4.93
CA VAL A 127 -5.95 -3.01 -5.46
C VAL A 127 -5.14 -3.05 -6.75
N SER A 128 -5.64 -2.40 -7.79
CA SER A 128 -4.97 -2.22 -9.08
C SER A 128 -4.67 -0.75 -9.34
N TYR A 129 -3.53 -0.46 -9.96
CA TYR A 129 -3.11 0.90 -10.29
C TYR A 129 -2.19 0.92 -11.51
N SER A 130 -2.06 2.10 -12.14
CA SER A 130 -1.19 2.31 -13.29
C SER A 130 0.26 2.61 -12.86
N LYS A 131 1.15 1.65 -13.07
CA LYS A 131 2.61 1.85 -12.90
C LYS A 131 3.14 3.01 -13.77
N ARG A 132 2.57 3.19 -14.96
CA ARG A 132 2.91 4.28 -15.89
C ARG A 132 2.53 5.64 -15.32
N ALA A 133 1.39 5.75 -14.64
CA ALA A 133 0.96 6.98 -14.00
C ALA A 133 1.89 7.38 -12.85
N VAL A 134 2.29 6.42 -12.01
CA VAL A 134 3.27 6.65 -10.93
C VAL A 134 4.59 7.16 -11.52
N ALA A 135 5.11 6.51 -12.57
CA ALA A 135 6.34 6.95 -13.24
C ALA A 135 6.21 8.36 -13.82
N LYS A 136 5.03 8.74 -14.36
CA LYS A 136 4.79 10.09 -14.88
C LYS A 136 4.84 11.15 -13.78
N VAL A 137 4.29 10.87 -12.59
CA VAL A 137 4.37 11.80 -11.45
C VAL A 137 5.79 11.91 -10.94
N VAL A 138 6.50 10.78 -10.78
CA VAL A 138 7.90 10.77 -10.36
C VAL A 138 8.78 11.60 -11.30
N ARG A 139 8.62 11.46 -12.63
CA ARG A 139 9.32 12.33 -13.61
C ARG A 139 8.94 13.80 -13.49
N GLY A 140 7.71 14.10 -13.08
CA GLY A 140 7.29 15.48 -12.80
C GLY A 140 8.04 16.07 -11.60
N VAL A 141 8.12 15.31 -10.50
CA VAL A 141 8.90 15.71 -9.31
C VAL A 141 10.38 15.84 -9.64
N GLU A 142 10.91 14.92 -10.43
CA GLU A 142 12.30 14.94 -10.88
C GLU A 142 12.66 16.21 -11.63
N ARG A 143 11.82 16.66 -12.58
CA ARG A 143 12.07 17.91 -13.31
C ARG A 143 12.04 19.14 -12.42
N ASP A 144 11.18 19.16 -11.40
CA ASP A 144 11.04 20.32 -10.52
C ASP A 144 12.17 20.38 -9.48
N VAL A 145 12.67 19.21 -9.04
CA VAL A 145 13.70 19.09 -7.99
C VAL A 145 15.12 19.06 -8.57
N ASN A 146 15.35 18.40 -9.70
CA ASN A 146 16.70 18.24 -10.25
C ASN A 146 17.22 19.56 -10.79
N ARG A 147 18.39 19.97 -10.30
CA ARG A 147 19.13 21.12 -10.80
C ARG A 147 20.60 20.76 -10.85
N PRO A 148 21.30 20.96 -11.97
CA PRO A 148 22.73 20.72 -12.02
C PRO A 148 23.47 21.67 -11.08
N ALA A 149 24.56 21.22 -10.48
CA ALA A 149 25.50 22.13 -9.83
C ALA A 149 26.21 22.96 -10.92
N ARG A 150 26.49 24.22 -10.64
CA ARG A 150 27.27 25.09 -11.53
C ARG A 150 28.48 25.62 -10.79
N ASP A 151 29.64 25.43 -11.37
CA ASP A 151 30.90 25.88 -10.79
C ASP A 151 31.03 27.39 -10.90
N ALA A 152 31.74 28.00 -9.95
CA ALA A 152 32.13 29.38 -10.10
C ALA A 152 33.18 29.51 -11.21
N THR A 153 33.02 30.51 -12.08
CA THR A 153 33.99 30.82 -13.13
C THR A 153 34.09 32.33 -13.37
N VAL A 154 35.13 32.76 -14.09
CA VAL A 154 35.26 34.14 -14.59
C VAL A 154 35.21 34.08 -16.11
N GLU A 155 34.23 34.79 -16.68
CA GLU A 155 34.01 34.83 -18.13
C GLU A 155 34.31 36.24 -18.67
N PRO A 156 35.07 36.37 -19.76
CA PRO A 156 35.25 37.64 -20.45
C PRO A 156 33.93 38.12 -21.07
N SER A 157 33.62 39.41 -20.91
CA SER A 157 32.48 40.07 -21.53
C SER A 157 32.92 41.38 -22.21
N GLY A 158 32.10 41.93 -23.10
CA GLY A 158 32.40 43.19 -23.81
C GLY A 158 32.59 44.41 -22.89
N ALA A 159 32.21 44.31 -21.61
CA ALA A 159 32.36 45.36 -20.59
C ALA A 159 33.43 45.01 -19.52
N GLY A 160 34.16 43.90 -19.64
CA GLY A 160 35.16 43.45 -18.68
C GLY A 160 34.96 41.98 -18.23
N LEU A 161 35.58 41.60 -17.11
CA LEU A 161 35.45 40.25 -16.56
C LEU A 161 34.17 40.10 -15.72
N ASN A 162 33.34 39.11 -16.03
CA ASN A 162 32.14 38.78 -15.29
C ASN A 162 32.37 37.56 -14.40
N ARG A 163 32.16 37.71 -13.08
CA ARG A 163 32.27 36.59 -12.12
C ARG A 163 30.94 35.84 -12.04
N VAL A 164 30.92 34.59 -12.52
CA VAL A 164 29.78 33.68 -12.37
C VAL A 164 29.90 32.98 -11.01
N ARG A 165 28.89 33.14 -10.15
CA ARG A 165 28.86 32.54 -8.82
C ARG A 165 28.55 31.04 -8.89
N ALA A 166 29.15 30.27 -7.99
CA ALA A 166 28.83 28.86 -7.84
C ALA A 166 27.36 28.67 -7.43
N GLN A 167 26.70 27.66 -7.97
CA GLN A 167 25.34 27.28 -7.63
C GLN A 167 25.28 25.82 -7.19
N THR A 168 24.63 25.58 -6.06
CA THR A 168 24.41 24.23 -5.55
C THR A 168 23.30 23.54 -6.34
N GLY A 169 23.62 22.36 -6.86
CA GLY A 169 22.67 21.49 -7.55
C GLY A 169 21.91 20.56 -6.59
N ARG A 170 20.93 19.85 -7.14
CA ARG A 170 20.13 18.84 -6.47
C ARG A 170 19.84 17.68 -7.41
N ARG A 171 19.83 16.46 -6.88
CA ARG A 171 19.46 15.24 -7.60
C ARG A 171 18.49 14.40 -6.79
N LEU A 172 17.30 14.17 -7.33
CA LEU A 172 16.24 13.39 -6.73
C LEU A 172 16.59 11.89 -6.73
N HIS A 173 16.21 11.20 -5.65
CA HIS A 173 16.21 9.74 -5.59
C HIS A 173 14.97 9.15 -6.27
N THR A 174 14.96 9.18 -7.61
CA THR A 174 13.82 8.81 -8.46
C THR A 174 13.30 7.39 -8.16
N GLU A 175 14.19 6.40 -8.08
CA GLU A 175 13.83 5.01 -7.79
C GLU A 175 13.30 4.81 -6.37
N ALA A 176 13.90 5.47 -5.39
CA ALA A 176 13.44 5.39 -4.00
C ALA A 176 12.04 6.02 -3.85
N LEU A 177 11.79 7.16 -4.51
CA LEU A 177 10.48 7.79 -4.54
C LEU A 177 9.43 6.89 -5.21
N ALA A 178 9.77 6.28 -6.36
CA ALA A 178 8.87 5.37 -7.06
C ALA A 178 8.48 4.15 -6.19
N ARG A 179 9.45 3.54 -5.49
CA ARG A 179 9.17 2.43 -4.56
C ARG A 179 8.23 2.85 -3.43
N ARG A 180 8.51 4.00 -2.78
CA ARG A 180 7.68 4.53 -1.69
C ARG A 180 6.26 4.86 -2.13
N LEU A 181 6.09 5.40 -3.34
CA LEU A 181 4.75 5.66 -3.89
C LEU A 181 4.00 4.36 -4.16
N ARG A 182 4.65 3.35 -4.76
CA ARG A 182 4.01 2.05 -5.02
C ARG A 182 3.57 1.34 -3.73
N SER A 183 4.30 1.52 -2.63
CA SER A 183 3.89 0.99 -1.32
C SER A 183 2.76 1.82 -0.70
N ALA A 184 2.84 3.15 -0.77
CA ALA A 184 1.83 4.05 -0.20
C ALA A 184 0.45 3.89 -0.87
N ILE A 185 0.40 3.67 -2.19
CA ILE A 185 -0.86 3.45 -2.94
C ILE A 185 -1.63 2.22 -2.45
N ARG A 186 -0.96 1.23 -1.86
CA ARG A 186 -1.60 0.01 -1.36
C ARG A 186 -2.01 0.09 0.10
N ARG A 187 -1.68 1.20 0.78
CA ARG A 187 -1.78 1.33 2.22
C ARG A 187 -2.76 2.47 2.56
N PRO A 188 -3.90 2.19 3.23
CA PRO A 188 -4.85 3.23 3.62
C PRO A 188 -4.23 4.29 4.54
N ASP A 189 -3.29 3.88 5.39
CA ASP A 189 -2.66 4.67 6.45
C ASP A 189 -1.54 5.61 5.97
N VAL A 190 -1.01 5.43 4.76
CA VAL A 190 0.14 6.20 4.27
C VAL A 190 -0.28 7.18 3.18
N ARG A 191 -0.55 8.42 3.56
CA ARG A 191 -0.96 9.50 2.63
C ARG A 191 0.10 10.56 2.35
N THR A 192 1.25 10.48 3.00
CA THR A 192 2.37 11.39 2.77
C THR A 192 3.66 10.62 2.46
N VAL A 193 4.34 11.00 1.39
CA VAL A 193 5.62 10.41 0.97
C VAL A 193 6.67 11.51 0.81
N ARG A 194 7.81 11.38 1.50
CA ARG A 194 8.93 12.31 1.33
C ARG A 194 9.81 11.92 0.15
N ALA A 195 9.99 12.86 -0.77
CA ALA A 195 10.94 12.80 -1.87
C ALA A 195 12.30 13.32 -1.37
N ARG A 196 13.29 12.43 -1.28
CA ARG A 196 14.66 12.79 -0.89
C ARG A 196 15.48 13.16 -2.11
N ALA A 197 16.31 14.16 -1.98
CA ALA A 197 17.28 14.55 -2.99
C ALA A 197 18.65 14.76 -2.35
N ASP A 198 19.70 14.41 -3.08
CA ASP A 198 21.07 14.72 -2.71
C ASP A 198 21.43 16.12 -3.16
N VAL A 199 22.23 16.77 -2.35
CA VAL A 199 22.81 18.08 -2.65
C VAL A 199 24.06 17.85 -3.48
N LEU A 200 24.10 18.39 -4.70
CA LEU A 200 25.27 18.36 -5.56
C LEU A 200 26.06 19.64 -5.33
N LYS A 201 27.23 19.54 -4.72
CA LYS A 201 28.12 20.69 -4.53
C LYS A 201 28.83 21.01 -5.85
N PRO A 202 29.02 22.30 -6.18
CA PRO A 202 29.91 22.69 -7.26
C PRO A 202 31.35 22.30 -6.94
N SER A 203 32.13 21.99 -7.96
CA SER A 203 33.55 21.62 -7.88
C SER A 203 34.43 22.82 -7.56
N VAL A 204 34.01 24.02 -7.98
CA VAL A 204 34.69 25.30 -7.68
C VAL A 204 33.72 26.22 -6.96
N LEU A 205 34.07 26.62 -5.74
CA LEU A 205 33.29 27.58 -4.97
C LEU A 205 33.64 29.01 -5.37
N THR A 206 32.70 29.94 -5.18
CA THR A 206 32.92 31.37 -5.49
C THR A 206 34.12 31.94 -4.74
N GLY A 207 34.37 31.50 -3.50
CA GLY A 207 35.54 31.94 -2.70
C GLY A 207 36.86 31.30 -3.11
N GLU A 208 36.85 30.31 -4.01
CA GLU A 208 38.07 29.66 -4.53
C GLU A 208 38.52 30.26 -5.87
N LEU A 209 37.73 31.16 -6.45
CA LEU A 209 38.03 31.81 -7.73
C LEU A 209 39.40 32.51 -7.72
N GLU A 210 39.74 33.20 -6.64
CA GLU A 210 41.01 33.93 -6.48
C GLU A 210 42.22 32.98 -6.46
N LYS A 211 42.06 31.78 -5.88
CA LYS A 211 43.10 30.75 -5.88
C LYS A 211 43.22 30.03 -7.22
N ARG A 212 42.12 29.90 -7.96
CA ARG A 212 42.06 29.17 -9.24
C ARG A 212 42.48 30.03 -10.43
N TYR A 213 42.23 31.34 -10.37
CA TYR A 213 42.53 32.30 -11.44
C TYR A 213 43.31 33.52 -10.93
N PRO A 214 44.54 33.33 -10.41
CA PRO A 214 45.32 34.43 -9.81
C PRO A 214 45.71 35.53 -10.80
N HIS A 215 45.68 35.25 -12.11
CA HIS A 215 46.06 36.21 -13.15
C HIS A 215 44.91 37.09 -13.66
N TYR A 216 43.67 36.81 -13.27
CA TYR A 216 42.48 37.51 -13.76
C TYR A 216 41.66 38.17 -12.65
N ILE A 217 41.99 37.89 -11.39
CA ILE A 217 41.24 38.34 -10.22
C ILE A 217 42.24 38.91 -9.23
N THR A 218 42.33 40.23 -9.18
CA THR A 218 43.06 40.99 -8.15
C THR A 218 42.09 41.49 -7.08
#